data_AF-A0A2U8X9A8-F1
#
_entry.id   AF-A0A2U8X9A8-F1
#
_cell.length_a   1.000
_cell.length_b   1.000
_cell.length_c   1.000
_cell.angle_alpha   90.00
_cell.angle_beta   90.00
_cell.angle_gamma   90.00
#
_symmetry.space_group_name_H-M   'P 1'
#
loop_
_entity.id
_entity.type
_entity.pdbx_description
1 polymer ?
#
loop_
_entity_poly.entity_id
_entity_poly.type
_entity_poly.pdbx_seq_one_letter_code
_entity_poly.pdbx_strand_id
1 'polypeptide(L)'
;MTRRPDCNALVRNGSPSRGASVAHRSRVGSALRRRGGRPTPRGGKGFRPGPSPDRDRGERDGGKVAGRGENGLDLVLAQPRGFCAGVVRAVDIVERALAQGDRAVGDPAVYVRHEIVHNGRVVADLKAKGARFVESLDEVPDGATTIFSAHGVSRAVEAEAARRGLPVIDATCPLVAKVHKQGQLYAAQGRTVILIGHAGHAEVEGTLGRIDGAVHLVGSAAEAESLDLPADTKLAYVTQTTLSVDDTRAIIAVLARRFPDLVGPETKDICYATQNRQAAVRALAEIADVILVVGARNSSNCNRLREIAAEAGRPSHLVEGEEDVDRIDFGAARTLGLTAGASTPEVVIAEVIAALQRRTPLRISTLPGVIESVNFPLPSSLGHT
;
A
#
# COMPACT_ATOMS: atom_id res chain seq x y z
N MET A 1 -7.80 -38.46 -16.45
CA MET A 1 -9.22 -38.41 -16.07
C MET A 1 -9.32 -38.47 -14.55
N THR A 2 -9.47 -37.33 -13.90
CA THR A 2 -10.01 -37.20 -12.53
C THR A 2 -10.40 -35.73 -12.37
N ARG A 3 -11.69 -35.49 -12.15
CA ARG A 3 -12.38 -34.19 -12.21
C ARG A 3 -12.15 -33.39 -10.93
N ARG A 4 -11.94 -32.08 -11.08
CA ARG A 4 -12.04 -31.09 -9.99
C ARG A 4 -13.52 -30.83 -9.69
N PRO A 5 -13.93 -30.57 -8.43
CA PRO A 5 -15.29 -30.14 -8.15
C PRO A 5 -15.43 -28.63 -8.36
N ASP A 6 -16.47 -28.27 -9.12
CA ASP A 6 -17.01 -26.93 -9.27
C ASP A 6 -17.64 -26.46 -7.95
N CYS A 7 -17.16 -25.34 -7.41
CA CYS A 7 -17.84 -24.63 -6.32
C CYS A 7 -18.62 -23.46 -6.91
N ASN A 8 -19.84 -23.74 -7.38
CA ASN A 8 -20.82 -22.71 -7.71
C ASN A 8 -22.18 -23.16 -7.16
N ALA A 9 -22.57 -22.68 -5.97
CA ALA A 9 -23.87 -22.96 -5.37
C ALA A 9 -24.37 -21.78 -4.51
N LEU A 10 -25.04 -20.87 -5.20
CA LEU A 10 -26.33 -20.25 -4.88
C LEU A 10 -26.84 -20.34 -3.43
N VAL A 11 -27.07 -19.17 -2.81
CA VAL A 11 -28.15 -18.97 -1.82
C VAL A 11 -29.00 -17.78 -2.28
N ARG A 12 -30.29 -18.04 -2.51
CA ARG A 12 -31.32 -17.05 -2.86
C ARG A 12 -32.33 -16.91 -1.72
N ASN A 13 -32.77 -15.66 -1.54
CA ASN A 13 -34.10 -15.14 -1.12
C ASN A 13 -34.20 -14.35 0.19
N GLY A 14 -34.64 -13.10 0.03
CA GLY A 14 -35.20 -12.20 1.05
C GLY A 14 -35.54 -10.84 0.45
N SER A 15 -36.81 -10.62 0.08
CA SER A 15 -37.34 -9.39 -0.53
C SER A 15 -37.70 -8.29 0.49
N PRO A 16 -37.87 -7.01 0.06
CA PRO A 16 -37.61 -5.82 0.89
C PRO A 16 -38.85 -5.07 1.39
N SER A 17 -38.72 -4.35 2.51
CA SER A 17 -39.68 -3.36 2.99
C SER A 17 -39.23 -1.92 2.66
N ARG A 18 -40.20 -1.11 2.22
CA ARG A 18 -40.08 0.26 1.71
C ARG A 18 -40.10 1.29 2.85
N GLY A 19 -39.39 2.41 2.69
CA GLY A 19 -39.51 3.60 3.55
C GLY A 19 -38.94 4.84 2.86
N ALA A 20 -39.66 5.96 2.92
CA ALA A 20 -39.68 7.05 1.94
C ALA A 20 -38.57 8.12 2.06
N SER A 21 -38.37 8.81 0.93
CA SER A 21 -37.50 9.99 0.74
C SER A 21 -38.11 11.28 1.28
N VAL A 22 -37.27 12.23 1.71
CA VAL A 22 -37.58 13.66 1.63
C VAL A 22 -36.34 14.40 1.13
N ALA A 23 -36.48 15.09 -0.01
CA ALA A 23 -35.47 15.93 -0.62
C ALA A 23 -35.69 17.40 -0.22
N HIS A 24 -34.60 18.10 0.10
CA HIS A 24 -34.60 19.56 0.21
C HIS A 24 -33.75 20.14 -0.92
N ARG A 25 -34.41 20.90 -1.81
CA ARG A 25 -33.81 21.76 -2.81
C ARG A 25 -33.61 23.15 -2.21
N SER A 26 -32.44 23.75 -2.42
CA SER A 26 -32.28 25.20 -2.39
C SER A 26 -31.51 25.66 -3.63
N ARG A 27 -32.14 26.58 -4.36
CA ARG A 27 -31.62 27.32 -5.51
C ARG A 27 -31.12 28.67 -5.02
N VAL A 28 -29.92 29.07 -5.46
CA VAL A 28 -29.45 30.46 -5.66
C VAL A 28 -28.42 30.35 -6.79
N GLY A 29 -28.32 31.16 -7.85
CA GLY A 29 -28.83 32.49 -8.15
C GLY A 29 -27.67 33.32 -8.75
N SER A 30 -27.68 33.45 -10.09
CA SER A 30 -27.14 34.54 -10.93
C SER A 30 -25.66 34.98 -10.92
N ALA A 31 -25.04 34.81 -12.10
CA ALA A 31 -24.43 35.83 -12.98
C ALA A 31 -23.39 36.83 -12.46
N LEU A 32 -22.25 36.96 -13.17
CA LEU A 32 -21.94 38.15 -14.01
C LEU A 32 -20.57 38.07 -14.74
N ARG A 33 -20.62 38.45 -16.02
CA ARG A 33 -19.68 39.26 -16.84
C ARG A 33 -18.32 38.72 -17.35
N ARG A 34 -18.23 38.89 -18.67
CA ARG A 34 -17.09 38.87 -19.60
C ARG A 34 -16.14 40.06 -19.44
N ARG A 35 -14.87 39.86 -19.84
CA ARG A 35 -13.95 40.73 -20.64
C ARG A 35 -12.61 39.95 -20.69
N GLY A 36 -11.94 39.62 -21.80
CA GLY A 36 -11.75 40.30 -23.07
C GLY A 36 -10.38 41.00 -23.06
N GLY A 37 -9.36 40.44 -23.74
CA GLY A 37 -8.08 41.13 -23.97
C GLY A 37 -6.85 40.27 -24.27
N ARG A 38 -6.59 39.98 -25.55
CA ARG A 38 -5.25 39.82 -26.16
C ARG A 38 -5.21 40.84 -27.31
N PRO A 39 -4.06 41.48 -27.63
CA PRO A 39 -3.06 40.82 -28.48
C PRO A 39 -1.57 41.21 -28.25
N THR A 40 -0.72 40.44 -28.94
CA THR A 40 0.74 40.42 -29.18
C THR A 40 1.28 41.67 -29.95
N PRO A 41 2.48 41.71 -30.60
CA PRO A 41 3.78 40.99 -30.49
C PRO A 41 5.00 41.97 -30.53
N ARG A 42 6.24 41.44 -30.43
CA ARG A 42 7.49 41.88 -31.13
C ARG A 42 8.61 40.91 -30.68
N GLY A 43 9.19 40.07 -31.55
CA GLY A 43 10.24 40.41 -32.53
C GLY A 43 11.60 40.28 -31.82
N GLY A 44 12.63 39.58 -32.26
CA GLY A 44 12.98 38.84 -33.47
C GLY A 44 14.52 38.77 -33.54
N LYS A 45 15.05 37.82 -34.32
CA LYS A 45 16.47 37.63 -34.73
C LYS A 45 17.40 37.02 -33.65
N GLY A 46 18.27 36.05 -33.92
CA GLY A 46 18.71 35.37 -35.14
C GLY A 46 20.18 34.97 -35.02
N PHE A 47 20.56 33.84 -35.65
CA PHE A 47 21.93 33.40 -36.02
C PHE A 47 22.87 32.91 -34.90
N ARG A 48 23.77 31.93 -35.06
CA ARG A 48 24.02 30.70 -35.85
C ARG A 48 25.34 30.09 -35.28
N PRO A 49 25.72 28.83 -35.60
CA PRO A 49 26.62 28.01 -34.77
C PRO A 49 28.07 27.82 -35.29
N GLY A 50 28.92 27.25 -34.43
CA GLY A 50 30.13 26.45 -34.75
C GLY A 50 31.49 27.17 -34.58
N PRO A 51 32.64 26.46 -34.50
CA PRO A 51 32.85 25.01 -34.70
C PRO A 51 33.70 24.30 -33.61
N SER A 52 33.68 22.96 -33.64
CA SER A 52 34.75 22.08 -33.11
C SER A 52 35.82 21.86 -34.19
N PRO A 53 37.04 21.46 -33.79
CA PRO A 53 37.68 20.28 -34.39
C PRO A 53 38.26 19.35 -33.30
N ASP A 54 38.00 18.06 -33.31
CA ASP A 54 38.53 16.98 -34.17
C ASP A 54 39.90 16.45 -33.66
N ARG A 55 39.85 15.16 -33.28
CA ARG A 55 40.91 14.11 -33.28
C ARG A 55 42.19 14.32 -32.46
N ASP A 56 42.43 13.37 -31.56
CA ASP A 56 43.64 12.55 -31.71
C ASP A 56 43.42 11.09 -31.30
N ARG A 57 43.99 10.20 -32.09
CA ARG A 57 44.04 8.74 -31.91
C ARG A 57 45.30 8.42 -31.12
N GLY A 58 45.18 7.63 -30.05
CA GLY A 58 46.30 7.10 -29.30
C GLY A 58 45.99 5.70 -28.80
N GLU A 59 46.23 4.72 -29.65
CA GLU A 59 46.30 3.30 -29.32
C GLU A 59 47.54 3.07 -28.43
N ARG A 60 47.35 2.59 -27.19
CA ARG A 60 48.42 1.92 -26.42
C ARG A 60 47.87 0.73 -25.65
N ASP A 61 48.74 -0.26 -25.69
CA ASP A 61 48.66 -1.65 -25.30
C ASP A 61 48.52 -1.88 -23.78
N GLY A 62 48.20 -3.12 -23.42
CA GLY A 62 47.66 -3.56 -22.14
C GLY A 62 48.46 -3.25 -20.88
N GLY A 63 47.73 -3.20 -19.76
CA GLY A 63 48.31 -3.17 -18.42
C GLY A 63 47.36 -2.61 -17.36
N LYS A 64 46.90 -3.52 -16.48
CA LYS A 64 46.26 -3.27 -15.17
C LYS A 64 44.83 -2.70 -15.21
N VAL A 65 43.89 -3.50 -14.70
CA VAL A 65 42.62 -3.03 -14.14
C VAL A 65 42.98 -2.15 -12.93
N ALA A 66 43.21 -0.86 -13.21
CA ALA A 66 43.51 0.16 -12.21
C ALA A 66 42.20 0.81 -11.77
N GLY A 67 41.99 0.82 -10.44
CA GLY A 67 41.16 1.79 -9.74
C GLY A 67 39.65 1.68 -9.94
N ARG A 68 38.95 1.05 -8.98
CA ARG A 68 37.66 1.62 -8.56
C ARG A 68 37.98 3.03 -8.07
N GLY A 69 37.70 4.01 -8.92
CA GLY A 69 38.06 5.40 -8.67
C GLY A 69 37.48 5.92 -7.36
N GLU A 70 38.13 6.95 -6.84
CA GLU A 70 37.76 7.77 -5.67
C GLU A 70 36.39 8.49 -5.81
N ASN A 71 35.56 8.07 -6.76
CA ASN A 71 34.24 8.62 -7.02
C ASN A 71 33.19 7.76 -6.29
N GLY A 72 32.77 8.22 -5.11
CA GLY A 72 31.68 7.57 -4.35
C GLY A 72 30.39 7.41 -5.16
N LEU A 73 29.53 6.49 -4.72
CA LEU A 73 28.21 6.24 -5.31
C LEU A 73 27.22 7.33 -4.90
N ASP A 74 26.33 7.72 -5.81
CA ASP A 74 25.17 8.54 -5.44
C ASP A 74 24.09 7.62 -4.86
N LEU A 75 23.59 7.94 -3.67
CA LEU A 75 22.42 7.29 -3.09
C LEU A 75 21.27 8.30 -3.05
N VAL A 76 20.24 8.05 -3.85
CA VAL A 76 19.07 8.92 -3.92
C VAL A 76 17.90 8.27 -3.19
N LEU A 77 17.35 8.98 -2.20
CA LEU A 77 16.23 8.51 -1.40
C LEU A 77 14.90 8.98 -2.00
N ALA A 78 13.94 8.06 -2.13
CA ALA A 78 12.56 8.40 -2.50
C ALA A 78 11.87 9.25 -1.40
N GLN A 79 10.98 10.15 -1.81
CA GLN A 79 10.13 10.93 -0.91
C GLN A 79 8.67 10.88 -1.42
N PRO A 80 7.70 10.38 -0.63
CA PRO A 80 7.84 9.75 0.68
C PRO A 80 8.36 8.29 0.61
N ARG A 81 8.78 7.76 1.76
CA ARG A 81 9.20 6.36 1.98
C ARG A 81 8.93 5.95 3.43
N GLY A 82 8.91 4.66 3.73
CA GLY A 82 8.79 4.14 5.10
C GLY A 82 7.36 4.23 5.66
N PHE A 83 7.21 4.31 6.98
CA PHE A 83 5.93 4.29 7.69
C PHE A 83 4.85 5.24 7.14
N CYS A 84 3.61 4.75 7.07
CA CYS A 84 2.42 5.59 6.83
C CYS A 84 1.64 5.82 8.13
N ALA A 85 0.69 6.77 8.12
CA ALA A 85 -0.11 7.10 9.30
C ALA A 85 -0.87 5.91 9.91
N GLY A 86 -1.34 4.97 9.07
CA GLY A 86 -2.04 3.77 9.53
C GLY A 86 -1.13 2.82 10.30
N VAL A 87 0.11 2.65 9.83
CA VAL A 87 1.12 1.82 10.48
C VAL A 87 1.60 2.45 11.79
N VAL A 88 1.89 3.74 11.80
CA VAL A 88 2.26 4.47 13.03
C VAL A 88 1.18 4.29 14.10
N ARG A 89 -0.09 4.53 13.74
CA ARG A 89 -1.23 4.33 14.64
C ARG A 89 -1.29 2.90 15.17
N ALA A 90 -1.15 1.90 14.32
CA ALA A 90 -1.29 0.50 14.71
C ALA A 90 -0.17 0.05 15.67
N VAL A 91 1.07 0.50 15.45
CA VAL A 91 2.19 0.22 16.36
C VAL A 91 1.97 0.92 17.71
N ASP A 92 1.61 2.21 17.71
CA ASP A 92 1.35 2.98 18.94
C ASP A 92 0.20 2.37 19.77
N ILE A 93 -0.83 1.83 19.11
CA ILE A 93 -1.91 1.09 19.79
C ILE A 93 -1.36 -0.10 20.60
N VAL A 94 -0.49 -0.92 20.00
CA VAL A 94 0.08 -2.07 20.70
C VAL A 94 1.01 -1.62 21.83
N GLU A 95 1.85 -0.62 21.59
CA GLU A 95 2.78 -0.10 22.60
C GLU A 95 2.05 0.49 23.81
N ARG A 96 0.98 1.27 23.60
CA ARG A 96 0.17 1.80 24.70
C ARG A 96 -0.63 0.74 25.41
N ALA A 97 -1.18 -0.23 24.69
CA ALA A 97 -1.87 -1.37 25.31
C ALA A 97 -0.91 -2.16 26.21
N LEU A 98 0.34 -2.37 25.79
CA LEU A 98 1.37 -3.02 26.62
C LEU A 98 1.74 -2.17 27.84
N ALA A 99 1.81 -0.84 27.69
CA ALA A 99 2.13 0.07 28.79
C ALA A 99 1.00 0.17 29.83
N GLN A 100 -0.26 0.04 29.40
CA GLN A 100 -1.45 0.09 30.26
C GLN A 100 -1.89 -1.27 30.79
N GLY A 101 -1.41 -2.36 30.18
CA GLY A 101 -1.87 -3.72 30.44
C GLY A 101 -1.71 -4.13 31.90
N ASP A 102 -2.79 -4.61 32.50
CA ASP A 102 -2.77 -5.20 33.82
C ASP A 102 -2.11 -6.59 33.75
N ARG A 103 -0.89 -6.69 34.32
CA ARG A 103 -0.15 -7.95 34.39
C ARG A 103 -0.83 -9.02 35.26
N ALA A 104 -1.87 -8.66 36.01
CA ALA A 104 -2.63 -9.60 36.84
C ALA A 104 -3.53 -10.56 36.03
N VAL A 105 -3.89 -10.21 34.78
CA VAL A 105 -4.72 -11.06 33.90
C VAL A 105 -3.90 -12.19 33.24
N GLY A 106 -2.57 -12.14 33.38
CA GLY A 106 -1.62 -13.11 32.85
C GLY A 106 -0.49 -12.45 32.07
N ASP A 107 0.60 -13.18 31.87
CA ASP A 107 1.72 -12.81 31.00
C ASP A 107 1.72 -13.75 29.78
N PRO A 108 1.51 -13.25 28.54
CA PRO A 108 1.34 -11.85 28.13
C PRO A 108 -0.10 -11.34 28.32
N ALA A 109 -0.24 -10.05 28.62
CA ALA A 109 -1.55 -9.40 28.80
C ALA A 109 -2.18 -8.90 27.48
N VAL A 110 -1.39 -8.81 26.40
CA VAL A 110 -1.80 -8.25 25.10
C VAL A 110 -1.58 -9.25 23.98
N TYR A 111 -2.67 -9.62 23.32
CA TYR A 111 -2.71 -10.51 22.17
C TYR A 111 -3.09 -9.72 20.92
N VAL A 112 -2.35 -9.92 19.82
CA VAL A 112 -2.62 -9.29 18.53
C VAL A 112 -3.02 -10.38 17.53
N ARG A 113 -4.18 -10.21 16.92
CA ARG A 113 -4.71 -11.14 15.92
C ARG A 113 -4.04 -10.85 14.56
N HIS A 114 -3.26 -11.83 14.07
CA HIS A 114 -2.25 -11.71 13.01
C HIS A 114 -1.16 -10.69 13.32
N GLU A 115 -0.13 -10.61 12.46
CA GLU A 115 0.85 -9.52 12.51
C GLU A 115 0.15 -8.14 12.49
N ILE A 116 0.57 -7.24 13.38
CA ILE A 116 0.01 -5.88 13.47
C ILE A 116 0.17 -5.13 12.14
N VAL A 117 1.33 -5.35 11.50
CA VAL A 117 1.73 -4.91 10.17
C VAL A 117 2.67 -5.96 9.59
N HIS A 118 2.74 -6.10 8.25
CA HIS A 118 3.67 -7.02 7.58
C HIS A 118 5.12 -6.49 7.61
N ASN A 119 5.77 -6.62 8.77
CA ASN A 119 7.19 -6.35 8.98
C ASN A 119 7.74 -7.15 10.17
N GLY A 120 8.64 -8.10 9.88
CA GLY A 120 9.20 -9.00 10.90
C GLY A 120 9.97 -8.30 12.03
N ARG A 121 10.67 -7.18 11.75
CA ARG A 121 11.38 -6.41 12.78
C ARG A 121 10.40 -5.75 13.74
N VAL A 122 9.35 -5.10 13.24
CA VAL A 122 8.29 -4.51 14.07
C VAL A 122 7.60 -5.57 14.92
N VAL A 123 7.28 -6.74 14.35
CA VAL A 123 6.69 -7.86 15.09
C VAL A 123 7.63 -8.38 16.17
N ALA A 124 8.92 -8.57 15.86
CA ALA A 124 9.93 -9.03 16.81
C ALA A 124 10.11 -8.04 17.98
N ASP A 125 10.19 -6.74 17.68
CA ASP A 125 10.33 -5.69 18.68
C ASP A 125 9.12 -5.65 19.63
N LEU A 126 7.90 -5.80 19.11
CA LEU A 126 6.68 -5.86 19.93
C LEU A 126 6.59 -7.15 20.75
N LYS A 127 7.03 -8.30 20.20
CA LYS A 127 7.15 -9.55 20.97
C LYS A 127 8.12 -9.41 22.12
N ALA A 128 9.28 -8.78 21.90
CA ALA A 128 10.27 -8.51 22.95
C ALA A 128 9.72 -7.58 24.05
N LYS A 129 8.76 -6.72 23.72
CA LYS A 129 8.03 -5.87 24.68
C LYS A 129 6.86 -6.60 25.38
N GLY A 130 6.55 -7.84 25.01
CA GLY A 130 5.53 -8.67 25.66
C GLY A 130 4.23 -8.87 24.88
N ALA A 131 4.13 -8.45 23.62
CA ALA A 131 2.95 -8.77 22.80
C ALA A 131 2.99 -10.22 22.28
N ARG A 132 1.84 -10.88 22.20
CA ARG A 132 1.70 -12.20 21.58
C ARG A 132 0.85 -12.13 20.32
N PHE A 133 1.40 -12.57 19.21
CA PHE A 133 0.70 -12.62 17.92
C PHE A 133 0.09 -14.00 17.73
N VAL A 134 -1.19 -14.06 17.37
CA VAL A 134 -1.99 -15.31 17.25
C VAL A 134 -2.72 -15.36 15.91
N GLU A 135 -2.98 -16.57 15.43
CA GLU A 135 -3.71 -16.80 14.18
C GLU A 135 -5.21 -17.02 14.41
N SER A 136 -5.63 -17.48 15.58
CA SER A 136 -7.05 -17.60 15.97
C SER A 136 -7.32 -16.90 17.29
N LEU A 137 -8.57 -16.47 17.49
CA LEU A 137 -8.99 -15.97 18.79
C LEU A 137 -8.98 -17.08 19.84
N ASP A 138 -9.17 -18.35 19.49
CA ASP A 138 -9.11 -19.48 20.44
C ASP A 138 -7.80 -19.59 21.23
N GLU A 139 -6.73 -18.99 20.71
CA GLU A 139 -5.42 -18.94 21.38
C GLU A 139 -5.32 -17.83 22.43
N VAL A 140 -6.29 -16.91 22.46
CA VAL A 140 -6.35 -15.78 23.40
C VAL A 140 -7.07 -16.23 24.67
N PRO A 141 -6.47 -16.08 25.87
CA PRO A 141 -7.16 -16.35 27.14
C PRO A 141 -8.35 -15.40 27.37
N ASP A 142 -9.36 -15.87 28.09
CA ASP A 142 -10.49 -15.02 28.48
C ASP A 142 -10.02 -13.81 29.32
N GLY A 143 -10.62 -12.65 29.09
CA GLY A 143 -10.25 -11.39 29.76
C GLY A 143 -8.96 -10.73 29.26
N ALA A 144 -8.15 -11.39 28.41
CA ALA A 144 -6.92 -10.80 27.88
C ALA A 144 -7.20 -9.71 26.83
N THR A 145 -6.38 -8.66 26.81
CA THR A 145 -6.52 -7.58 25.83
C THR A 145 -6.23 -8.10 24.44
N THR A 146 -7.18 -7.94 23.53
CA THR A 146 -7.12 -8.41 22.14
C THR A 146 -7.05 -7.23 21.19
N ILE A 147 -6.10 -7.24 20.27
CA ILE A 147 -5.91 -6.19 19.26
C ILE A 147 -6.13 -6.78 17.88
N PHE A 148 -7.02 -6.16 17.09
CA PHE A 148 -7.15 -6.49 15.67
C PHE A 148 -6.12 -5.71 14.85
N SER A 149 -5.45 -6.39 13.89
CA SER A 149 -4.38 -5.77 13.10
C SER A 149 -4.83 -4.60 12.22
N ALA A 150 -3.86 -3.84 11.68
CA ALA A 150 -4.14 -2.71 10.80
C ALA A 150 -4.90 -3.09 9.51
N HIS A 151 -4.83 -4.36 9.10
CA HIS A 151 -5.47 -4.90 7.91
C HIS A 151 -6.98 -5.11 8.07
N GLY A 152 -7.49 -5.02 9.30
CA GLY A 152 -8.88 -5.31 9.62
C GLY A 152 -9.20 -6.81 9.68
N VAL A 153 -10.40 -7.08 10.19
CA VAL A 153 -10.92 -8.45 10.40
C VAL A 153 -12.32 -8.60 9.78
N SER A 154 -12.89 -9.80 9.77
CA SER A 154 -14.26 -10.04 9.32
C SER A 154 -15.27 -9.81 10.44
N ARG A 155 -16.57 -9.70 10.10
CA ARG A 155 -17.66 -9.67 11.11
C ARG A 155 -17.69 -10.93 11.97
N ALA A 156 -17.30 -12.08 11.42
CA ALA A 156 -17.25 -13.34 12.18
C ALA A 156 -16.21 -13.28 13.31
N VAL A 157 -15.04 -12.67 13.07
CA VAL A 157 -14.00 -12.48 14.10
C VAL A 157 -14.47 -11.51 15.18
N GLU A 158 -15.15 -10.41 14.81
CA GLU A 158 -15.77 -9.51 15.80
C GLU A 158 -16.84 -10.20 16.65
N ALA A 159 -17.73 -10.96 16.02
CA ALA A 159 -18.78 -11.69 16.70
C ALA A 159 -18.20 -12.73 17.68
N GLU A 160 -17.12 -13.39 17.29
CA GLU A 160 -16.43 -14.35 18.14
C GLU A 160 -15.78 -13.68 19.36
N ALA A 161 -15.06 -12.57 19.16
CA ALA A 161 -14.50 -11.80 20.27
C ALA A 161 -15.58 -11.31 21.24
N ALA A 162 -16.72 -10.83 20.71
CA ALA A 162 -17.86 -10.39 21.52
C ALA A 162 -18.52 -11.54 22.28
N ARG A 163 -18.72 -12.70 21.63
CA ARG A 163 -19.27 -13.91 22.24
C ARG A 163 -18.41 -14.39 23.41
N ARG A 164 -17.10 -14.27 23.28
CA ARG A 164 -16.12 -14.60 24.32
C ARG A 164 -15.90 -13.51 25.36
N GLY A 165 -16.51 -12.33 25.19
CA GLY A 165 -16.32 -11.21 26.11
C GLY A 165 -14.88 -10.69 26.16
N LEU A 166 -14.11 -10.84 25.07
CA LEU A 166 -12.73 -10.36 25.02
C LEU A 166 -12.68 -8.82 25.01
N PRO A 167 -11.84 -8.17 25.82
CA PRO A 167 -11.54 -6.75 25.67
C PRO A 167 -10.84 -6.49 24.33
N VAL A 168 -11.49 -5.78 23.41
CA VAL A 168 -10.96 -5.54 22.06
C VAL A 168 -10.52 -4.09 21.85
N ILE A 169 -9.35 -3.91 21.24
CA ILE A 169 -8.87 -2.64 20.69
C ILE A 169 -8.67 -2.80 19.18
N ASP A 170 -9.41 -2.04 18.38
CA ASP A 170 -9.34 -2.15 16.92
C ASP A 170 -8.26 -1.24 16.33
N ALA A 171 -7.17 -1.84 15.85
CA ALA A 171 -6.09 -1.13 15.17
C ALA A 171 -6.30 -1.00 13.66
N THR A 172 -7.44 -1.47 13.11
CA THR A 172 -7.78 -1.34 11.68
C THR A 172 -7.49 0.07 11.18
N CYS A 173 -6.76 0.18 10.07
CA CYS A 173 -6.47 1.45 9.45
C CYS A 173 -7.79 2.13 9.04
N PRO A 174 -7.99 3.43 9.35
CA PRO A 174 -9.22 4.14 8.96
C PRO A 174 -9.52 4.10 7.45
N LEU A 175 -8.49 3.97 6.61
CA LEU A 175 -8.65 3.83 5.16
C LEU A 175 -9.13 2.43 4.75
N VAL A 176 -8.78 1.38 5.50
CA VAL A 176 -9.34 0.03 5.33
C VAL A 176 -10.79 0.00 5.82
N ALA A 177 -11.07 0.62 6.98
CA ALA A 177 -12.44 0.73 7.49
C ALA A 177 -13.38 1.49 6.52
N LYS A 178 -12.84 2.50 5.80
CA LYS A 178 -13.56 3.17 4.70
C LYS A 178 -13.95 2.19 3.60
N VAL A 179 -13.04 1.32 3.16
CA VAL A 179 -13.29 0.28 2.15
C VAL A 179 -14.38 -0.68 2.61
N HIS A 180 -14.32 -1.16 3.87
CA HIS A 180 -15.37 -2.00 4.46
C HIS A 180 -16.75 -1.33 4.36
N LYS A 181 -16.85 -0.08 4.80
CA LYS A 181 -18.10 0.69 4.80
C LYS A 181 -18.61 0.93 3.37
N GLN A 182 -17.72 1.20 2.43
CA GLN A 182 -18.10 1.44 1.03
C GLN A 182 -18.66 0.17 0.38
N GLY A 183 -18.02 -0.98 0.58
CA GLY A 183 -18.52 -2.27 0.11
C GLY A 183 -19.90 -2.61 0.68
N GLN A 184 -20.08 -2.40 1.99
CA GLN A 184 -21.38 -2.56 2.67
C GLN A 184 -22.48 -1.67 2.08
N LEU A 185 -22.15 -0.41 1.79
CA LEU A 185 -23.10 0.53 1.18
C LEU A 185 -23.52 0.08 -0.23
N TYR A 186 -22.59 -0.43 -1.05
CA TYR A 186 -22.94 -0.95 -2.37
C TYR A 186 -23.82 -2.20 -2.29
N ALA A 187 -23.49 -3.14 -1.40
CA ALA A 187 -24.33 -4.32 -1.16
C ALA A 187 -25.74 -3.92 -0.69
N ALA A 188 -25.85 -2.97 0.25
CA ALA A 188 -27.14 -2.46 0.73
C ALA A 188 -27.96 -1.75 -0.37
N GLN A 189 -27.31 -1.25 -1.42
CA GLN A 189 -27.97 -0.70 -2.61
C GLN A 189 -28.42 -1.79 -3.61
N GLY A 190 -28.25 -3.07 -3.27
CA GLY A 190 -28.60 -4.20 -4.12
C GLY A 190 -27.65 -4.39 -5.30
N ARG A 191 -26.40 -3.93 -5.19
CA ARG A 191 -25.36 -4.17 -6.20
C ARG A 191 -24.57 -5.42 -5.88
N THR A 192 -24.20 -6.17 -6.90
CA THR A 192 -23.15 -7.20 -6.79
C THR A 192 -21.82 -6.48 -6.59
N VAL A 193 -21.01 -6.92 -5.63
CA VAL A 193 -19.74 -6.26 -5.31
C VAL A 193 -18.57 -7.07 -5.86
N ILE A 194 -17.65 -6.39 -6.55
CA ILE A 194 -16.32 -6.91 -6.88
C ILE A 194 -15.33 -6.35 -5.85
N LEU A 195 -14.57 -7.21 -5.22
CA LEU A 195 -13.36 -6.81 -4.50
C LEU A 195 -12.18 -7.02 -5.44
N ILE A 196 -11.50 -5.94 -5.82
CA ILE A 196 -10.23 -6.02 -6.53
C ILE A 196 -9.12 -6.19 -5.49
N GLY A 197 -8.39 -7.30 -5.53
CA GLY A 197 -7.40 -7.62 -4.49
C GLY A 197 -6.74 -8.98 -4.68
N HIS A 198 -5.77 -9.28 -3.83
CA HIS A 198 -5.05 -10.56 -3.85
C HIS A 198 -5.65 -11.56 -2.85
N ALA A 199 -5.99 -12.76 -3.34
CA ALA A 199 -6.50 -13.84 -2.50
C ALA A 199 -5.52 -14.21 -1.38
N GLY A 200 -6.05 -14.51 -0.19
CA GLY A 200 -5.25 -14.88 0.97
C GLY A 200 -4.60 -13.70 1.71
N HIS A 201 -4.74 -12.45 1.22
CA HIS A 201 -4.27 -11.28 1.96
C HIS A 201 -5.23 -10.94 3.11
N ALA A 202 -4.71 -10.68 4.32
CA ALA A 202 -5.54 -10.44 5.51
C ALA A 202 -6.59 -9.32 5.32
N GLU A 203 -6.21 -8.23 4.64
CA GLU A 203 -7.13 -7.13 4.29
C GLU A 203 -8.27 -7.56 3.37
N VAL A 204 -8.00 -8.48 2.44
CA VAL A 204 -9.00 -9.02 1.51
C VAL A 204 -9.97 -9.91 2.26
N GLU A 205 -9.48 -10.82 3.11
CA GLU A 205 -10.31 -11.68 3.95
C GLU A 205 -11.20 -10.86 4.91
N GLY A 206 -10.63 -9.82 5.52
CA GLY A 206 -11.36 -8.87 6.36
C GLY A 206 -12.47 -8.15 5.59
N THR A 207 -12.17 -7.66 4.39
CA THR A 207 -13.14 -6.94 3.55
C THR A 207 -14.25 -7.86 3.03
N LEU A 208 -13.92 -9.06 2.56
CA LEU A 208 -14.91 -10.05 2.12
C LEU A 208 -15.89 -10.37 3.24
N GLY A 209 -15.39 -10.63 4.45
CA GLY A 209 -16.21 -10.93 5.62
C GLY A 209 -16.95 -9.73 6.23
N ARG A 210 -16.91 -8.56 5.58
CA ARG A 210 -17.60 -7.33 6.00
C ARG A 210 -18.78 -6.96 5.11
N ILE A 211 -18.87 -7.50 3.92
CA ILE A 211 -19.84 -7.12 2.90
C ILE A 211 -20.90 -8.22 2.81
N ASP A 212 -22.17 -7.83 2.90
CA ASP A 212 -23.29 -8.75 2.81
C ASP A 212 -23.54 -9.17 1.35
N GLY A 213 -23.96 -10.43 1.14
CA GLY A 213 -24.26 -10.96 -0.18
C GLY A 213 -23.06 -11.53 -0.93
N ALA A 214 -23.23 -11.77 -2.23
CA ALA A 214 -22.17 -12.34 -3.07
C ALA A 214 -21.13 -11.26 -3.43
N VAL A 215 -19.89 -11.49 -3.02
CA VAL A 215 -18.73 -10.68 -3.41
C VAL A 215 -17.83 -11.54 -4.29
N HIS A 216 -17.44 -11.03 -5.45
CA HIS A 216 -16.46 -11.70 -6.31
C HIS A 216 -15.08 -11.06 -6.11
N LEU A 217 -14.07 -11.88 -5.87
CA LEU A 217 -12.68 -11.44 -5.79
C LEU A 217 -12.03 -11.51 -7.18
N VAL A 218 -11.31 -10.46 -7.56
CA VAL A 218 -10.60 -10.37 -8.84
C VAL A 218 -9.22 -9.78 -8.61
N GLY A 219 -8.18 -10.50 -9.00
CA GLY A 219 -6.78 -10.08 -8.89
C GLY A 219 -6.15 -9.63 -10.21
N SER A 220 -6.79 -9.87 -11.36
CA SER A 220 -6.21 -9.57 -12.67
C SER A 220 -7.23 -9.15 -13.73
N ALA A 221 -6.76 -8.50 -14.79
CA ALA A 221 -7.61 -8.12 -15.92
C ALA A 221 -8.19 -9.35 -16.64
N ALA A 222 -7.46 -10.46 -16.68
CA ALA A 222 -7.93 -11.72 -17.24
C ALA A 222 -9.06 -12.33 -16.40
N GLU A 223 -8.94 -12.32 -15.07
CA GLU A 223 -10.03 -12.74 -14.18
C GLU A 223 -11.27 -11.84 -14.35
N ALA A 224 -11.06 -10.52 -14.44
CA ALA A 224 -12.13 -9.57 -14.73
C ALA A 224 -12.83 -9.83 -16.06
N GLU A 225 -12.11 -10.32 -17.07
CA GLU A 225 -12.67 -10.74 -18.36
C GLU A 225 -13.51 -12.02 -18.24
N SER A 226 -13.11 -12.91 -17.34
CA SER A 226 -13.71 -14.23 -17.18
C SER A 226 -14.91 -14.28 -16.22
N LEU A 227 -15.25 -13.17 -15.54
CA LEU A 227 -16.40 -13.14 -14.61
C LEU A 227 -17.68 -13.62 -15.31
N ASP A 228 -18.29 -14.67 -14.74
CA ASP A 228 -19.56 -15.23 -15.19
C ASP A 228 -20.73 -14.46 -14.55
N LEU A 229 -20.98 -13.27 -15.08
CA LEU A 229 -22.07 -12.39 -14.67
C LEU A 229 -22.77 -11.80 -15.90
N PRO A 230 -24.11 -11.68 -15.90
CA PRO A 230 -24.83 -10.97 -16.95
C PRO A 230 -24.34 -9.53 -17.12
N ALA A 231 -24.28 -9.03 -18.36
CA ALA A 231 -23.78 -7.68 -18.65
C ALA A 231 -24.64 -6.56 -18.05
N ASP A 232 -25.91 -6.83 -17.76
CA ASP A 232 -26.86 -5.91 -17.11
C ASP A 232 -26.82 -5.97 -15.57
N THR A 233 -25.89 -6.75 -14.99
CA THR A 233 -25.66 -6.80 -13.54
C THR A 233 -25.30 -5.41 -13.03
N LYS A 234 -26.04 -4.92 -12.02
CA LYS A 234 -25.72 -3.68 -11.30
C LYS A 234 -24.48 -3.93 -10.44
N LEU A 235 -23.33 -3.58 -10.98
CA LEU A 235 -22.04 -3.91 -10.39
C LEU A 235 -21.48 -2.72 -9.63
N ALA A 236 -20.88 -2.99 -8.47
CA ALA A 236 -19.97 -2.06 -7.85
C ALA A 236 -18.63 -2.71 -7.56
N TYR A 237 -17.59 -1.91 -7.35
CA TYR A 237 -16.31 -2.42 -6.89
C TYR A 237 -15.70 -1.60 -5.76
N VAL A 238 -14.87 -2.29 -4.99
CA VAL A 238 -13.94 -1.74 -4.00
C VAL A 238 -12.56 -2.35 -4.26
N THR A 239 -11.50 -1.75 -3.72
CA THR A 239 -10.14 -2.24 -3.94
C THR A 239 -9.40 -2.43 -2.62
N GLN A 240 -8.51 -3.41 -2.56
CA GLN A 240 -7.46 -3.46 -1.56
C GLN A 240 -6.61 -2.18 -1.62
N THR A 241 -6.18 -1.68 -0.47
CA THR A 241 -5.55 -0.36 -0.32
C THR A 241 -4.10 -0.28 -0.79
N THR A 242 -3.46 -1.44 -0.99
CA THR A 242 -2.02 -1.59 -1.25
C THR A 242 -1.68 -2.04 -2.67
N LEU A 243 -2.66 -2.05 -3.58
CA LEU A 243 -2.49 -2.51 -4.96
C LEU A 243 -1.66 -1.56 -5.84
N SER A 244 -1.18 -2.11 -6.95
CA SER A 244 -0.74 -1.35 -8.13
C SER A 244 -1.81 -0.36 -8.60
N VAL A 245 -1.46 0.91 -8.76
CA VAL A 245 -2.38 1.87 -9.39
C VAL A 245 -2.67 1.51 -10.85
N ASP A 246 -1.66 1.04 -11.59
CA ASP A 246 -1.79 0.78 -13.03
C ASP A 246 -2.55 -0.52 -13.31
N ASP A 247 -2.23 -1.61 -12.60
CA ASP A 247 -2.94 -2.88 -12.81
C ASP A 247 -4.40 -2.77 -12.37
N THR A 248 -4.64 -2.03 -11.29
CA THR A 248 -6.01 -1.74 -10.85
C THR A 248 -6.77 -0.93 -11.90
N ARG A 249 -6.14 0.06 -12.55
CA ARG A 249 -6.76 0.78 -13.68
C ARG A 249 -7.09 -0.15 -14.84
N ALA A 250 -6.21 -1.10 -15.16
CA ALA A 250 -6.45 -2.09 -16.20
C ALA A 250 -7.65 -2.99 -15.88
N ILE A 251 -7.76 -3.46 -14.62
CA ILE A 251 -8.90 -4.24 -14.15
C ILE A 251 -10.20 -3.41 -14.23
N ILE A 252 -10.19 -2.18 -13.71
CA ILE A 252 -11.35 -1.28 -13.75
C ILE A 252 -11.80 -1.03 -15.20
N ALA A 253 -10.86 -0.86 -16.14
CA ALA A 253 -11.19 -0.65 -17.55
C ALA A 253 -11.91 -1.87 -18.16
N VAL A 254 -11.49 -3.10 -17.81
CA VAL A 254 -12.18 -4.33 -18.21
C VAL A 254 -13.60 -4.36 -17.63
N LEU A 255 -13.73 -4.12 -16.31
CA LEU A 255 -15.04 -4.12 -15.65
C LEU A 255 -15.98 -3.06 -16.26
N ALA A 256 -15.49 -1.85 -16.51
CA ALA A 256 -16.30 -0.76 -17.07
C ALA A 256 -16.77 -1.05 -18.49
N ARG A 257 -15.94 -1.75 -19.29
CA ARG A 257 -16.32 -2.21 -20.63
C ARG A 257 -17.38 -3.31 -20.58
N ARG A 258 -17.26 -4.25 -19.64
CA ARG A 258 -18.16 -5.41 -19.53
C ARG A 258 -19.49 -5.11 -18.85
N PHE A 259 -19.51 -4.16 -17.92
CA PHE A 259 -20.67 -3.84 -17.07
C PHE A 259 -20.98 -2.33 -17.14
N PRO A 260 -21.94 -1.89 -17.97
CA PRO A 260 -22.23 -0.46 -18.19
C PRO A 260 -22.74 0.30 -16.95
N ASP A 261 -23.38 -0.37 -15.98
CA ASP A 261 -23.80 0.21 -14.68
C ASP A 261 -22.77 -0.07 -13.57
N LEU A 262 -21.48 0.03 -13.90
CA LEU A 262 -20.39 -0.08 -12.94
C LEU A 262 -20.30 1.17 -12.05
N VAL A 263 -20.32 0.98 -10.74
CA VAL A 263 -20.08 2.04 -9.76
C VAL A 263 -18.84 1.72 -8.94
N GLY A 264 -17.98 2.71 -8.71
CA GLY A 264 -16.87 2.53 -7.80
C GLY A 264 -16.04 3.78 -7.59
N PRO A 265 -15.00 3.68 -6.76
CA PRO A 265 -14.20 4.80 -6.28
C PRO A 265 -13.10 5.23 -7.26
N GLU A 266 -13.00 4.65 -8.46
CA GLU A 266 -11.78 4.67 -9.28
C GLU A 266 -10.62 4.06 -8.47
N THR A 267 -9.44 4.67 -8.47
CA THR A 267 -8.29 4.23 -7.68
C THR A 267 -8.26 4.84 -6.27
N LYS A 268 -9.35 5.48 -5.81
CA LYS A 268 -9.36 6.24 -4.54
C LYS A 268 -9.41 5.37 -3.28
N ASP A 269 -9.59 4.06 -3.43
CA ASP A 269 -9.46 3.10 -2.34
C ASP A 269 -8.02 2.59 -2.18
N ILE A 270 -7.17 2.69 -3.21
CA ILE A 270 -5.72 2.60 -3.04
C ILE A 270 -5.30 3.79 -2.19
N CYS A 271 -4.68 3.56 -1.03
CA CYS A 271 -4.46 4.62 -0.06
C CYS A 271 -3.42 5.64 -0.55
N TYR A 272 -3.46 6.85 0.02
CA TYR A 272 -2.51 7.92 -0.32
C TYR A 272 -1.04 7.45 -0.19
N ALA A 273 -0.75 6.68 0.85
CA ALA A 273 0.61 6.24 1.16
C ALA A 273 1.16 5.33 0.07
N THR A 274 0.33 4.41 -0.44
CA THR A 274 0.68 3.53 -1.56
C THR A 274 0.82 4.34 -2.84
N GLN A 275 -0.15 5.20 -3.19
CA GLN A 275 -0.06 6.03 -4.40
C GLN A 275 1.19 6.92 -4.42
N ASN A 276 1.49 7.59 -3.30
CA ASN A 276 2.64 8.48 -3.19
C ASN A 276 3.97 7.72 -3.27
N ARG A 277 4.10 6.55 -2.61
CA ARG A 277 5.31 5.73 -2.69
C ARG A 277 5.51 5.16 -4.09
N GLN A 278 4.43 4.76 -4.77
CA GLN A 278 4.48 4.32 -6.18
C GLN A 278 4.90 5.46 -7.11
N ALA A 279 4.42 6.69 -6.90
CA ALA A 279 4.89 7.85 -7.65
C ALA A 279 6.37 8.15 -7.39
N ALA A 280 6.80 8.09 -6.12
CA ALA A 280 8.18 8.34 -5.72
C ALA A 280 9.15 7.32 -6.30
N VAL A 281 8.80 6.02 -6.34
CA VAL A 281 9.67 4.99 -6.94
C VAL A 281 9.75 5.12 -8.47
N ARG A 282 8.70 5.61 -9.14
CA ARG A 282 8.76 5.92 -10.59
C ARG A 282 9.73 7.04 -10.88
N ALA A 283 9.62 8.15 -10.14
CA ALA A 283 10.57 9.26 -10.25
C ALA A 283 12.01 8.80 -9.95
N LEU A 284 12.18 7.89 -8.98
CA LEU A 284 13.47 7.30 -8.67
C LEU A 284 14.03 6.44 -9.81
N ALA A 285 13.16 5.67 -10.50
CA ALA A 285 13.54 4.82 -11.63
C ALA A 285 13.98 5.58 -12.88
N GLU A 286 13.66 6.87 -12.99
CA GLU A 286 14.15 7.72 -14.08
C GLU A 286 15.65 8.00 -13.96
N ILE A 287 16.18 8.04 -12.73
CA ILE A 287 17.55 8.50 -12.46
C ILE A 287 18.47 7.43 -11.86
N ALA A 288 17.92 6.40 -11.21
CA ALA A 288 18.69 5.35 -10.57
C ALA A 288 19.08 4.23 -11.54
N ASP A 289 20.29 3.70 -11.38
CA ASP A 289 20.75 2.52 -12.12
C ASP A 289 20.22 1.22 -11.48
N VAL A 290 20.14 1.17 -10.14
CA VAL A 290 19.62 0.05 -9.34
C VAL A 290 18.74 0.61 -8.23
N ILE A 291 17.59 -0.03 -7.96
CA ILE A 291 16.68 0.38 -6.89
C ILE A 291 16.63 -0.67 -5.76
N LEU A 292 16.82 -0.20 -4.54
CA LEU A 292 16.63 -0.96 -3.31
C LEU A 292 15.30 -0.57 -2.68
N VAL A 293 14.45 -1.58 -2.45
CA VAL A 293 13.18 -1.43 -1.75
C VAL A 293 13.32 -2.08 -0.38
N VAL A 294 13.42 -1.26 0.66
CA VAL A 294 13.59 -1.74 2.03
C VAL A 294 12.23 -2.17 2.60
N GLY A 295 12.13 -3.43 3.02
CA GLY A 295 10.95 -3.98 3.68
C GLY A 295 10.73 -5.47 3.45
N ALA A 296 9.77 -6.01 4.20
CA ALA A 296 9.51 -7.44 4.26
C ALA A 296 8.97 -8.04 2.94
N ARG A 297 9.36 -9.28 2.65
CA ARG A 297 8.93 -10.03 1.45
C ARG A 297 7.43 -10.32 1.42
N ASN A 298 6.79 -10.45 2.59
CA ASN A 298 5.34 -10.65 2.70
C ASN A 298 4.52 -9.35 2.60
N SER A 299 5.16 -8.19 2.43
CA SER A 299 4.45 -6.90 2.30
C SER A 299 4.02 -6.65 0.86
N SER A 300 2.71 -6.61 0.59
CA SER A 300 2.16 -6.32 -0.74
C SER A 300 2.65 -4.98 -1.28
N ASN A 301 2.71 -3.95 -0.43
CA ASN A 301 3.21 -2.63 -0.83
C ASN A 301 4.70 -2.67 -1.21
N CYS A 302 5.56 -3.39 -0.46
CA CYS A 302 6.99 -3.50 -0.80
C CYS A 302 7.19 -4.19 -2.16
N ASN A 303 6.49 -5.31 -2.38
CA ASN A 303 6.55 -6.04 -3.65
C ASN A 303 6.13 -5.14 -4.81
N ARG A 304 5.07 -4.35 -4.64
CA ARG A 304 4.61 -3.48 -5.71
C ARG A 304 5.62 -2.38 -6.07
N LEU A 305 6.32 -1.81 -5.09
CA LEU A 305 7.38 -0.84 -5.36
C LEU A 305 8.55 -1.47 -6.16
N ARG A 306 8.93 -2.71 -5.82
CA ARG A 306 9.97 -3.46 -6.54
C ARG A 306 9.54 -3.74 -7.98
N GLU A 307 8.31 -4.20 -8.17
CA GLU A 307 7.73 -4.49 -9.48
C GLU A 307 7.67 -3.25 -10.37
N ILE A 308 7.22 -2.11 -9.85
CA ILE A 308 7.20 -0.85 -10.60
C ILE A 308 8.59 -0.44 -11.07
N ALA A 309 9.61 -0.59 -10.21
CA ALA A 309 11.00 -0.32 -10.62
C ALA A 309 11.47 -1.28 -11.73
N ALA A 310 11.10 -2.56 -11.65
CA ALA A 310 11.43 -3.56 -12.66
C ALA A 310 10.70 -3.30 -13.99
N GLU A 311 9.42 -2.94 -13.95
CA GLU A 311 8.60 -2.53 -15.11
C GLU A 311 9.18 -1.28 -15.80
N ALA A 312 9.82 -0.39 -15.03
CA ALA A 312 10.57 0.76 -15.56
C ALA A 312 11.97 0.39 -16.11
N GLY A 313 12.31 -0.91 -16.19
CA GLY A 313 13.57 -1.39 -16.75
C GLY A 313 14.77 -1.27 -15.81
N ARG A 314 14.55 -1.07 -14.50
CA ARG A 314 15.63 -0.97 -13.51
C ARG A 314 15.77 -2.26 -12.71
N PRO A 315 16.97 -2.82 -12.55
CA PRO A 315 17.24 -3.83 -11.54
C PRO A 315 16.73 -3.36 -10.17
N SER A 316 15.87 -4.17 -9.54
CA SER A 316 15.25 -3.83 -8.27
C SER A 316 15.28 -4.99 -7.28
N HIS A 317 15.65 -4.68 -6.04
CA HIS A 317 15.88 -5.66 -4.99
C HIS A 317 15.04 -5.35 -3.75
N LEU A 318 14.38 -6.37 -3.20
CA LEU A 318 13.84 -6.29 -1.84
C LEU A 318 14.98 -6.54 -0.85
N VAL A 319 15.08 -5.68 0.16
CA VAL A 319 16.12 -5.68 1.20
C VAL A 319 15.40 -5.68 2.54
N GLU A 320 15.53 -6.76 3.32
CA GLU A 320 14.88 -6.83 4.65
C GLU A 320 15.75 -6.22 5.75
N GLY A 321 17.08 -6.25 5.58
CA GLY A 321 18.05 -5.78 6.55
C GLY A 321 19.44 -5.55 5.94
N GLU A 322 20.42 -5.25 6.78
CA GLU A 322 21.80 -4.99 6.36
C GLU A 322 22.48 -6.21 5.72
N GLU A 323 22.12 -7.42 6.15
CA GLU A 323 22.65 -8.69 5.65
C GLU A 323 22.30 -8.95 4.17
N ASP A 324 21.19 -8.38 3.69
CA ASP A 324 20.79 -8.47 2.29
C ASP A 324 21.63 -7.54 1.41
N VAL A 325 22.10 -6.40 1.96
CA VAL A 325 22.92 -5.44 1.21
C VAL A 325 24.21 -6.09 0.73
N ASP A 326 24.86 -6.90 1.56
CA ASP A 326 26.13 -7.54 1.23
C ASP A 326 26.03 -8.56 0.09
N ARG A 327 24.82 -9.08 -0.16
CA ARG A 327 24.55 -10.09 -1.20
C ARG A 327 24.26 -9.48 -2.57
N ILE A 328 24.05 -8.17 -2.64
CA ILE A 328 23.69 -7.49 -3.89
C ILE A 328 24.95 -7.01 -4.60
N ASP A 329 25.12 -7.46 -5.84
CA ASP A 329 26.09 -6.90 -6.77
C ASP A 329 25.46 -5.71 -7.50
N PHE A 330 26.03 -4.52 -7.29
CA PHE A 330 25.62 -3.29 -7.96
C PHE A 330 26.27 -3.12 -9.34
N GLY A 331 27.17 -4.03 -9.74
CA GLY A 331 27.86 -3.97 -11.03
C GLY A 331 28.57 -2.64 -11.25
N ALA A 332 28.24 -1.98 -12.37
CA ALA A 332 28.76 -0.68 -12.76
C ALA A 332 27.81 0.50 -12.43
N ALA A 333 26.86 0.31 -11.51
CA ALA A 333 25.95 1.37 -11.08
C ALA A 333 26.74 2.59 -10.59
N ARG A 334 26.26 3.78 -10.93
CA ARG A 334 26.75 5.07 -10.42
C ARG A 334 25.75 5.67 -9.43
N THR A 335 24.46 5.40 -9.64
CA THR A 335 23.37 5.89 -8.81
C THR A 335 22.51 4.75 -8.28
N LEU A 336 22.49 4.61 -6.96
CA LEU A 336 21.55 3.74 -6.25
C LEU A 336 20.31 4.55 -5.87
N GLY A 337 19.13 4.00 -6.13
CA GLY A 337 17.89 4.48 -5.58
C GLY A 337 17.52 3.69 -4.33
N LEU A 338 17.04 4.35 -3.28
CA LEU A 338 16.49 3.69 -2.10
C LEU A 338 15.07 4.20 -1.81
N THR A 339 14.14 3.27 -1.66
CA THR A 339 12.79 3.52 -1.14
C THR A 339 12.46 2.49 -0.07
N ALA A 340 11.31 2.63 0.58
CA ALA A 340 10.88 1.72 1.61
C ALA A 340 9.35 1.60 1.64
N GLY A 341 8.87 0.40 1.94
CA GLY A 341 7.43 0.14 2.04
C GLY A 341 6.76 0.82 3.24
N ALA A 342 5.44 0.89 3.20
CA ALA A 342 4.62 1.54 4.22
C ALA A 342 4.74 0.93 5.63
N SER A 343 5.23 -0.31 5.74
CA SER A 343 5.45 -1.04 6.99
C SER A 343 6.92 -1.05 7.43
N THR A 344 7.81 -0.32 6.76
CA THR A 344 9.26 -0.33 7.07
C THR A 344 9.60 0.84 8.00
N PRO A 345 10.14 0.56 9.21
CA PRO A 345 10.53 1.61 10.15
C PRO A 345 11.80 2.33 9.70
N GLU A 346 11.94 3.62 10.06
CA GLU A 346 13.09 4.45 9.67
C GLU A 346 14.43 3.87 10.17
N VAL A 347 14.44 3.19 11.32
CA VAL A 347 15.65 2.53 11.84
C VAL A 347 16.21 1.50 10.88
N VAL A 348 15.36 0.69 10.22
CA VAL A 348 15.81 -0.32 9.25
C VAL A 348 16.34 0.35 7.98
N ILE A 349 15.74 1.46 7.57
CA ILE A 349 16.24 2.27 6.44
C ILE A 349 17.63 2.81 6.77
N ALA A 350 17.82 3.35 7.98
CA ALA A 350 19.10 3.86 8.45
C ALA A 350 20.18 2.75 8.55
N GLU A 351 19.82 1.56 9.04
CA GLU A 351 20.69 0.37 9.10
C GLU A 351 21.15 -0.04 7.69
N VAL A 352 20.25 -0.08 6.70
CA VAL A 352 20.58 -0.35 5.30
C VAL A 352 21.50 0.71 4.70
N ILE A 353 21.25 2.00 4.98
CA ILE A 353 22.13 3.09 4.54
C ILE A 353 23.52 2.94 5.15
N ALA A 354 23.61 2.63 6.45
CA ALA A 354 24.87 2.41 7.14
C ALA A 354 25.63 1.21 6.52
N ALA A 355 24.94 0.13 6.19
CA ALA A 355 25.53 -1.02 5.50
C ALA A 355 26.10 -0.65 4.12
N LEU A 356 25.39 0.16 3.34
CA LEU A 356 25.90 0.68 2.07
C LEU A 356 27.15 1.55 2.26
N GLN A 357 27.16 2.42 3.28
CA GLN A 357 28.30 3.29 3.61
C GLN A 357 29.56 2.49 4.01
N ARG A 358 29.40 1.31 4.61
CA ARG A 358 30.53 0.41 4.91
C ARG A 358 31.15 -0.18 3.63
N ARG A 359 30.38 -0.34 2.56
CA ARG A 359 30.86 -0.90 1.28
C ARG A 359 31.54 0.14 0.39
N THR A 360 31.11 1.40 0.46
CA THR A 360 31.57 2.47 -0.44
C THR A 360 31.19 3.86 0.07
N PRO A 361 31.99 4.91 -0.19
CA PRO A 361 31.58 6.28 0.09
C PRO A 361 30.29 6.65 -0.66
N LEU A 362 29.32 7.27 0.03
CA LEU A 362 28.04 7.67 -0.55
C LEU A 362 27.85 9.19 -0.56
N ARG A 363 27.31 9.72 -1.65
CA ARG A 363 26.69 11.05 -1.71
C ARG A 363 25.18 10.88 -1.60
N ILE A 364 24.62 11.22 -0.45
CA ILE A 364 23.20 10.99 -0.17
C ILE A 364 22.40 12.24 -0.52
N SER A 365 21.33 12.07 -1.29
CA SER A 365 20.34 13.11 -1.58
C SER A 365 18.93 12.55 -1.51
N THR A 366 17.92 13.41 -1.37
CA THR A 366 16.51 13.00 -1.34
C THR A 366 15.78 13.64 -2.52
N LEU A 367 14.94 12.86 -3.21
CA LEU A 367 14.07 13.38 -4.27
C LEU A 367 13.10 14.43 -3.70
N PRO A 368 12.74 15.46 -4.49
CA PRO A 368 11.56 16.25 -4.18
C PRO A 368 10.34 15.32 -4.17
N GLY A 369 9.41 15.56 -3.24
CA GLY A 369 8.25 14.71 -3.09
C GLY A 369 7.18 15.34 -2.22
N VAL A 370 6.00 14.72 -2.22
CA VAL A 370 4.88 15.15 -1.38
C VAL A 370 5.25 14.97 0.10
N ILE A 371 4.93 15.98 0.92
CA ILE A 371 5.00 15.88 2.37
C ILE A 371 3.69 15.29 2.87
N GLU A 372 3.76 14.13 3.52
CA GLU A 372 2.59 13.48 4.12
C GLU A 372 2.36 14.05 5.53
N SER A 373 1.24 14.76 5.73
CA SER A 373 0.85 15.35 7.03
C SER A 373 -0.35 14.64 7.68
N VAL A 374 -0.76 13.51 7.13
CA VAL A 374 -1.92 12.75 7.62
C VAL A 374 -1.58 12.12 8.96
N ASN A 375 -2.45 12.29 9.95
CA ASN A 375 -2.37 11.63 11.25
C ASN A 375 -3.71 10.97 11.56
N PHE A 376 -3.69 9.79 12.18
CA PHE A 376 -4.89 9.10 12.63
C PHE A 376 -4.91 9.01 14.15
N PRO A 377 -5.97 9.48 14.82
CA PRO A 377 -6.04 9.45 16.27
C PRO A 377 -6.14 8.01 16.79
N LEU A 378 -5.64 7.81 18.00
CA LEU A 378 -5.78 6.55 18.71
C LEU A 378 -7.21 6.35 19.21
N PRO A 379 -7.62 5.09 19.47
CA PRO A 379 -8.85 4.79 20.19
C PRO A 379 -8.88 5.50 21.55
N SER A 380 -10.05 6.03 21.94
CA SER A 380 -10.22 6.75 23.21
C SER A 380 -9.90 5.90 24.44
N SER A 381 -10.03 4.57 24.33
CA SER A 381 -9.65 3.62 25.39
C SER A 381 -8.17 3.67 25.77
N LEU A 382 -7.31 4.19 24.89
CA LEU A 382 -5.86 4.32 25.13
C LEU A 382 -5.43 5.76 25.51
N GLY A 383 -6.40 6.64 25.76
CA GLY A 383 -6.17 8.05 26.11
C GLY A 383 -5.89 8.95 24.90
N HIS A 384 -6.04 10.26 25.10
CA HIS A 384 -5.62 11.29 24.14
C HIS A 384 -4.22 11.77 24.53
N THR A 385 -3.30 11.85 23.56
CA THR A 385 -2.08 12.67 23.68
C THR A 385 -2.35 14.07 23.19
#